data_AF-A0A965AG99-F1
#
_entry.id   AF-A0A965AG99-F1
#
_cell.length_a   1.000
_cell.length_b   1.000
_cell.length_c   1.000
_cell.angle_alpha   90.00
_cell.angle_beta   90.00
_cell.angle_gamma   90.00
#
_symmetry.space_group_name_H-M   'P 1'
#
loop_
_entity.id
_entity.type
_entity.pdbx_description
1 polymer ?
#
loop_
_entity_poly.entity_id
_entity_poly.type
_entity_poly.pdbx_seq_one_letter_code
_entity_poly.pdbx_strand_id
1 'polypeptide(L)'
;MVFRVSFPLLLTEGQPHDTLYADKQNAARTHAANSIGNLVMAVAAIQEDVSVRDQVSAEEWKTRVDLACAYRLIAHYYVSDLTYNHLSARIPDEDGTILIKPYDIMFEEVTASNLLKYDYDGNPLTAGAPKLKGGGLIIHAGLLKERQDINVVFHTHTEANMGVSSQKWGLLTVNQHAMRLVLGDTIPEAFVMHHFLEFACRGQIAALSAGYENLNFPDEEACQFAADQVAKEGEGLVGGKDWPACLRMAERLYPEFME
;
A
#
# COMPACT_ATOMS: atom_id res chain seq x y z
N MET A 1 14.84 -12.71 -7.11
CA MET A 1 14.08 -13.11 -8.32
C MET A 1 13.04 -12.02 -8.59
N VAL A 2 13.30 -11.14 -9.56
CA VAL A 2 12.35 -10.07 -9.94
C VAL A 2 11.34 -10.68 -10.90
N PHE A 3 10.06 -10.72 -10.53
CA PHE A 3 9.00 -11.19 -11.42
C PHE A 3 8.74 -10.12 -12.48
N ARG A 4 9.12 -10.42 -13.73
CA ARG A 4 8.87 -9.59 -14.91
C ARG A 4 7.47 -9.88 -15.44
N VAL A 5 6.49 -9.03 -15.14
CA VAL A 5 5.18 -9.07 -15.81
C VAL A 5 5.29 -8.24 -17.10
N SER A 6 5.24 -8.90 -18.25
CA SER A 6 5.28 -8.22 -19.56
C SER A 6 3.86 -8.14 -20.11
N PHE A 7 3.30 -6.93 -20.22
CA PHE A 7 2.07 -6.69 -20.98
C PHE A 7 2.41 -6.18 -22.38
N PRO A 8 1.79 -6.69 -23.46
CA PRO A 8 1.97 -6.14 -24.80
C PRO A 8 1.29 -4.77 -24.90
N LEU A 9 2.06 -3.74 -25.26
CA LEU A 9 1.53 -2.43 -25.65
C LEU A 9 0.73 -2.59 -26.96
N LEU A 10 -0.58 -2.44 -26.89
CA LEU A 10 -1.40 -2.11 -28.06
C LEU A 10 -1.49 -0.58 -28.16
N LEU A 11 -0.65 -0.01 -29.01
CA LEU A 11 -0.79 1.38 -29.44
C LEU A 11 -1.92 1.44 -30.48
N THR A 12 -3.03 2.08 -30.15
CA THR A 12 -4.04 2.50 -31.14
C THR A 12 -4.03 4.02 -31.24
N GLU A 13 -3.86 4.51 -32.45
CA GLU A 13 -3.77 5.93 -32.82
C GLU A 13 -5.08 6.71 -32.57
N GLY A 14 -4.94 7.91 -32.00
CA GLY A 14 -5.64 9.15 -32.35
C GLY A 14 -7.18 9.22 -32.43
N GLN A 15 -7.80 9.79 -31.40
CA GLN A 15 -9.02 10.61 -31.52
C GLN A 15 -8.93 11.83 -30.56
N PRO A 16 -9.36 13.04 -30.96
CA PRO A 16 -9.16 14.26 -30.20
C PRO A 16 -10.09 14.36 -28.98
N HIS A 17 -9.51 14.70 -27.83
CA HIS A 17 -10.21 15.01 -26.58
C HIS A 17 -10.66 16.47 -26.56
N ASP A 18 -11.93 16.72 -26.85
CA ASP A 18 -12.62 17.95 -26.43
C ASP A 18 -14.13 17.67 -26.45
N THR A 19 -14.70 17.23 -25.31
CA THR A 19 -16.15 17.29 -24.94
C THR A 19 -16.50 16.45 -23.69
N LEU A 20 -15.71 16.52 -22.61
CA LEU A 20 -16.06 15.80 -21.35
C LEU A 20 -16.23 16.69 -20.12
N TYR A 21 -16.00 17.99 -20.22
CA TYR A 21 -16.08 18.92 -19.08
C TYR A 21 -17.32 19.82 -19.05
N ALA A 22 -18.18 19.82 -20.08
CA ALA A 22 -19.34 20.73 -20.15
C ALA A 22 -20.65 20.14 -19.57
N ASP A 23 -20.83 18.81 -19.53
CA ASP A 23 -22.13 18.21 -19.24
C ASP A 23 -22.43 17.97 -17.75
N LYS A 24 -21.45 18.09 -16.85
CA LYS A 24 -21.68 17.84 -15.41
C LYS A 24 -22.14 19.06 -14.61
N GLN A 25 -22.06 20.27 -15.16
CA GLN A 25 -22.49 21.49 -14.45
C GLN A 25 -23.96 21.86 -14.70
N ASN A 26 -24.64 21.27 -15.69
CA ASN A 26 -26.02 21.61 -16.02
C ASN A 26 -27.08 20.71 -15.36
N ALA A 27 -26.70 19.54 -14.83
CA ALA A 27 -27.60 18.64 -14.10
C ALA A 27 -27.87 19.08 -12.65
N ALA A 28 -27.05 19.98 -12.09
CA ALA A 28 -27.16 20.44 -10.70
C ALA A 28 -28.13 21.63 -10.49
N ARG A 29 -28.75 22.16 -11.55
CA ARG A 29 -29.61 23.37 -11.46
C ARG A 29 -31.10 23.15 -11.69
N THR A 30 -31.57 21.92 -11.91
CA THR A 30 -32.97 21.65 -12.31
C THR A 30 -33.82 20.87 -11.31
N HIS A 31 -33.37 20.66 -10.07
CA HIS A 31 -34.17 19.99 -9.03
C HIS A 31 -34.60 20.85 -7.84
N ALA A 32 -34.36 22.17 -7.88
CA ALA A 32 -34.82 23.10 -6.85
C ALA A 32 -36.13 23.80 -7.26
N ALA A 33 -37.18 23.03 -7.55
CA ALA A 33 -38.56 23.54 -7.58
C ALA A 33 -39.54 22.36 -7.62
N ASN A 34 -40.15 22.06 -6.48
CA ASN A 34 -41.47 21.42 -6.27
C ASN A 34 -41.44 20.35 -5.17
N SER A 35 -41.74 20.75 -3.94
CA SER A 35 -42.73 20.08 -3.07
C SER A 35 -42.69 20.73 -1.68
N ILE A 36 -43.52 21.75 -1.48
CA ILE A 36 -43.99 22.12 -0.15
C ILE A 36 -45.21 21.25 0.11
N GLY A 37 -45.04 20.13 0.80
CA GLY A 37 -46.14 19.20 1.09
C GLY A 37 -45.76 18.17 2.14
N ASN A 38 -46.37 18.29 3.31
CA ASN A 38 -46.38 17.37 4.46
C ASN A 38 -45.05 17.11 5.18
N LEU A 39 -44.80 17.93 6.21
CA LEU A 39 -43.85 17.63 7.28
C LEU A 39 -44.44 16.52 8.18
N VAL A 40 -44.20 15.26 7.83
CA VAL A 40 -44.30 14.16 8.79
C VAL A 40 -42.97 14.12 9.53
N MET A 41 -42.97 14.40 10.83
CA MET A 41 -41.81 14.18 11.71
C MET A 41 -41.56 12.68 11.80
N ALA A 42 -40.83 12.13 10.83
CA ALA A 42 -40.23 10.82 10.94
C ALA A 42 -39.06 10.93 11.92
N VAL A 43 -39.25 10.44 13.15
CA VAL A 43 -38.14 10.14 14.04
C VAL A 43 -37.39 8.98 13.40
N ALA A 44 -36.38 9.29 12.59
CA ALA A 44 -35.43 8.30 12.15
C ALA A 44 -34.68 7.81 13.40
N ALA A 45 -34.77 6.51 13.67
CA ALA A 45 -33.89 5.90 14.66
C ALA A 45 -32.46 6.21 14.23
N ILE A 46 -31.68 6.86 15.12
CA ILE A 46 -30.24 6.94 14.95
C ILE A 46 -29.78 5.49 15.08
N GLN A 47 -29.46 4.86 13.95
CA GLN A 47 -28.65 3.64 13.97
C GLN A 47 -27.36 4.07 14.67
N GLU A 48 -27.16 3.61 15.90
CA GLU A 48 -25.84 3.72 16.52
C GLU A 48 -24.85 3.11 15.53
N ASP A 49 -23.96 3.93 14.99
CA ASP A 49 -22.85 3.44 14.18
C ASP A 49 -21.98 2.60 15.12
N VAL A 50 -22.26 1.31 15.17
CA VAL A 50 -21.47 0.35 15.95
C VAL A 50 -20.05 0.45 15.42
N SER A 51 -19.07 0.63 16.30
CA SER A 51 -17.67 0.73 15.89
C SER A 51 -17.26 -0.53 15.12
N VAL A 52 -16.46 -0.38 14.06
CA VAL A 52 -15.86 -1.53 13.34
C VAL A 52 -15.06 -2.39 14.32
N ARG A 53 -14.37 -1.74 15.27
CA ARG A 53 -13.59 -2.42 16.32
C ARG A 53 -14.39 -3.42 17.13
N ASP A 54 -15.66 -3.11 17.41
CA ASP A 54 -16.54 -3.94 18.24
C ASP A 54 -17.20 -5.08 17.43
N GLN A 55 -17.01 -5.10 16.11
CA GLN A 55 -17.62 -6.05 15.18
C GLN A 55 -16.62 -7.07 14.61
N VAL A 56 -15.33 -6.87 14.83
CA VAL A 56 -14.26 -7.68 14.25
C VAL A 56 -13.47 -8.42 15.34
N SER A 57 -12.69 -9.43 14.94
CA SER A 57 -11.82 -10.13 15.89
C SER A 57 -10.68 -9.21 16.38
N ALA A 58 -10.06 -9.61 17.49
CA ALA A 58 -8.88 -8.89 18.00
C ALA A 58 -7.72 -8.90 17.00
N GLU A 59 -7.54 -10.00 16.26
CA GLU A 59 -6.50 -10.15 15.23
C GLU A 59 -6.80 -9.30 13.99
N GLU A 60 -8.06 -9.25 13.54
CA GLU A 60 -8.47 -8.33 12.47
C GLU A 60 -8.24 -6.88 12.89
N TRP A 61 -8.65 -6.49 14.10
CA TRP A 61 -8.46 -5.12 14.58
C TRP A 61 -6.99 -4.74 14.68
N LYS A 62 -6.15 -5.64 15.21
CA LYS A 62 -4.70 -5.43 15.27
C LYS A 62 -4.12 -5.24 13.86
N THR A 63 -4.53 -6.09 12.91
CA THR A 63 -4.10 -6.01 11.51
C THR A 63 -4.51 -4.68 10.87
N ARG A 64 -5.74 -4.21 11.13
CA ARG A 64 -6.23 -2.91 10.67
C ARG A 64 -5.39 -1.75 11.21
N VAL A 65 -5.09 -1.75 12.51
CA VAL A 65 -4.28 -0.71 13.15
C VAL A 65 -2.86 -0.71 12.59
N ASP A 66 -2.20 -1.87 12.50
CA ASP A 66 -0.84 -1.96 11.97
C ASP A 66 -0.79 -1.54 10.48
N LEU A 67 -1.78 -1.94 9.68
CA LEU A 67 -1.85 -1.59 8.26
C LEU A 67 -2.11 -0.09 8.07
N ALA A 68 -3.03 0.50 8.84
CA ALA A 68 -3.28 1.94 8.84
C ALA A 68 -2.04 2.73 9.25
N CYS A 69 -1.30 2.26 10.26
CA CYS A 69 0.00 2.83 10.64
C CYS A 69 0.98 2.83 9.46
N ALA A 70 1.11 1.69 8.76
CA ALA A 70 1.99 1.58 7.60
C ALA A 70 1.61 2.56 6.47
N TYR A 71 0.32 2.73 6.19
CA TYR A 71 -0.16 3.75 5.25
C TYR A 71 0.29 5.16 5.66
N ARG A 72 0.07 5.56 6.92
CA ARG A 72 0.48 6.88 7.42
C ARG A 72 1.98 7.10 7.36
N LEU A 73 2.76 6.09 7.70
CA LEU A 73 4.21 6.18 7.69
C LEU A 73 4.78 6.25 6.27
N ILE A 74 4.23 5.49 5.32
CA ILE A 74 4.63 5.59 3.91
C ILE A 74 4.31 7.00 3.36
N ALA A 75 3.15 7.55 3.69
CA ALA A 75 2.86 8.95 3.36
C ALA A 75 3.87 9.93 4.01
N HIS A 76 4.16 9.76 5.30
CA HIS A 76 5.12 10.59 6.05
C HIS A 76 6.51 10.62 5.41
N TYR A 77 6.98 9.50 4.87
CA TYR A 77 8.28 9.41 4.20
C TYR A 77 8.26 9.88 2.74
N TYR A 78 7.15 10.43 2.25
CA TYR A 78 6.96 10.91 0.88
C TYR A 78 7.23 9.82 -0.16
N VAL A 79 6.72 8.62 0.10
CA VAL A 79 6.88 7.45 -0.77
C VAL A 79 5.53 6.92 -1.30
N SER A 80 4.49 7.76 -1.24
CA SER A 80 3.17 7.54 -1.84
C SER A 80 3.03 8.29 -3.19
N ASP A 81 2.19 7.76 -4.07
CA ASP A 81 1.82 8.34 -5.38
C ASP A 81 0.30 8.54 -5.44
N LEU A 82 -0.14 9.72 -4.98
CA LEU A 82 -1.55 10.10 -4.89
C LEU A 82 -2.41 8.94 -4.33
N THR A 83 -3.51 8.62 -4.98
CA THR A 83 -4.42 7.54 -4.59
C THR A 83 -4.03 6.17 -5.19
N TYR A 84 -2.99 6.09 -6.01
CA TYR A 84 -2.67 4.93 -6.86
C TYR A 84 -1.91 3.80 -6.16
N ASN A 85 -1.27 4.08 -5.02
CA ASN A 85 -0.54 3.04 -4.28
C ASN A 85 -1.48 2.18 -3.45
N HIS A 86 -1.01 0.99 -3.08
CA HIS A 86 -1.81 -0.01 -2.38
C HIS A 86 -0.94 -0.80 -1.41
N LEU A 87 -1.45 -1.03 -0.20
CA LEU A 87 -0.89 -1.95 0.79
C LEU A 87 -2.00 -2.94 1.15
N SER A 88 -1.68 -4.21 1.33
CA SER A 88 -2.66 -5.18 1.80
C SER A 88 -2.08 -6.16 2.78
N ALA A 89 -2.92 -6.67 3.67
CA ALA A 89 -2.57 -7.73 4.59
C ALA A 89 -3.67 -8.79 4.66
N ARG A 90 -3.27 -10.05 4.85
CA ARG A 90 -4.16 -11.14 5.28
C ARG A 90 -4.49 -10.94 6.75
N ILE A 91 -5.71 -11.32 7.12
CA ILE A 91 -6.11 -11.40 8.52
C ILE A 91 -5.68 -12.78 9.06
N PRO A 92 -4.86 -12.86 10.13
CA PRO A 92 -4.29 -14.13 10.59
C PRO A 92 -5.31 -15.22 10.98
N ASP A 93 -6.49 -14.84 11.48
CA ASP A 93 -7.54 -15.76 11.90
C ASP A 93 -8.69 -15.90 10.88
N GLU A 94 -8.58 -15.29 9.71
CA GLU A 94 -9.60 -15.30 8.67
C GLU A 94 -9.00 -15.57 7.27
N ASP A 95 -8.81 -16.86 6.99
CA ASP A 95 -8.32 -17.32 5.69
C ASP A 95 -9.20 -16.85 4.52
N GLY A 96 -8.58 -16.63 3.36
CA GLY A 96 -9.32 -16.24 2.16
C GLY A 96 -9.60 -14.75 2.03
N THR A 97 -9.17 -13.93 3.00
CA THR A 97 -9.51 -12.52 3.07
C THR A 97 -8.29 -11.60 3.01
N ILE A 98 -8.55 -10.35 2.60
CA ILE A 98 -7.57 -9.27 2.55
C ILE A 98 -8.15 -7.96 3.07
N LEU A 99 -7.31 -7.17 3.74
CA LEU A 99 -7.55 -5.77 4.06
C LEU A 99 -6.78 -4.86 3.11
N ILE A 100 -7.42 -3.79 2.64
CA ILE A 100 -6.83 -2.77 1.75
C ILE A 100 -7.58 -1.44 1.88
N LYS A 101 -6.90 -0.31 1.61
CA LYS A 101 -7.56 1.01 1.62
C LYS A 101 -8.69 1.14 0.58
N PRO A 102 -9.69 2.01 0.81
CA PRO A 102 -10.58 2.51 -0.22
C PRO A 102 -9.83 3.10 -1.44
N TYR A 103 -10.43 2.96 -2.62
CA TYR A 103 -9.78 3.30 -3.88
C TYR A 103 -9.44 4.80 -4.00
N ASP A 104 -10.32 5.68 -3.53
CA ASP A 104 -10.32 7.12 -3.80
C ASP A 104 -9.76 8.00 -2.68
N ILE A 105 -9.16 7.39 -1.64
CA ILE A 105 -8.53 8.13 -0.54
C ILE A 105 -6.99 8.12 -0.64
N MET A 106 -6.38 9.18 -0.11
CA MET A 106 -4.95 9.30 0.10
C MET A 106 -4.48 8.40 1.25
N PHE A 107 -3.18 8.11 1.31
CA PHE A 107 -2.60 7.29 2.39
C PHE A 107 -2.74 7.97 3.76
N GLU A 108 -2.68 9.30 3.76
CA GLU A 108 -2.89 10.21 4.88
C GLU A 108 -4.32 10.20 5.43
N GLU A 109 -5.28 9.58 4.74
CA GLU A 109 -6.68 9.52 5.17
C GLU A 109 -7.04 8.15 5.73
N VAL A 110 -6.14 7.16 5.64
CA VAL A 110 -6.42 5.79 6.08
C VAL A 110 -6.53 5.70 7.59
N THR A 111 -7.54 5.00 8.10
CA THR A 111 -7.68 4.63 9.52
C THR A 111 -7.97 3.13 9.63
N ALA A 112 -7.87 2.57 10.83
CA ALA A 112 -8.17 1.16 11.07
C ALA A 112 -9.61 0.81 10.66
N SER A 113 -10.56 1.69 10.97
CA SER A 113 -11.98 1.52 10.65
C SER A 113 -12.33 1.69 9.17
N ASN A 114 -11.61 2.53 8.42
CA ASN A 114 -11.96 2.77 7.01
C ASN A 114 -11.32 1.79 6.01
N LEU A 115 -10.46 0.87 6.47
CA LEU A 115 -9.97 -0.24 5.67
C LEU A 115 -11.12 -1.17 5.24
N LEU A 116 -11.08 -1.61 3.99
CA LEU A 116 -12.09 -2.47 3.39
C LEU A 116 -11.60 -3.92 3.35
N LYS A 117 -12.52 -4.85 3.62
CA LYS A 117 -12.27 -6.29 3.61
C LYS A 117 -12.85 -6.92 2.34
N TYR A 118 -12.08 -7.79 1.71
CA TYR A 118 -12.44 -8.50 0.48
C TYR A 118 -12.05 -9.98 0.54
N ASP A 119 -12.72 -10.81 -0.25
CA ASP A 119 -12.21 -12.13 -0.62
C ASP A 119 -11.19 -12.03 -1.79
N TYR A 120 -10.53 -13.14 -2.12
CA TYR A 120 -9.56 -13.17 -3.22
C TYR A 120 -10.13 -13.00 -4.63
N ASP A 121 -11.45 -13.10 -4.78
CA ASP A 121 -12.12 -12.87 -6.07
C ASP A 121 -12.63 -11.41 -6.17
N GLY A 122 -12.33 -10.57 -5.16
CA GLY A 122 -12.63 -9.15 -5.12
C GLY A 122 -14.06 -8.83 -4.69
N ASN A 123 -14.78 -9.79 -4.11
CA ASN A 123 -16.10 -9.53 -3.55
C ASN A 123 -15.95 -8.83 -2.18
N PRO A 124 -16.68 -7.72 -1.96
CA PRO A 124 -16.61 -6.98 -0.71
C PRO A 124 -17.22 -7.79 0.43
N LEU A 125 -16.51 -7.85 1.55
CA LEU A 125 -16.99 -8.37 2.83
C LEU A 125 -17.37 -7.24 3.80
N THR A 126 -16.95 -6.00 3.51
CA THR A 126 -17.43 -4.79 4.17
C THR A 126 -18.74 -4.32 3.55
N ALA A 127 -19.76 -4.05 4.37
CA ALA A 127 -21.06 -3.57 3.90
C ALA A 127 -20.94 -2.25 3.12
N GLY A 128 -21.57 -2.18 1.95
CA GLY A 128 -21.58 -0.98 1.09
C GLY A 128 -20.29 -0.73 0.31
N ALA A 129 -19.24 -1.55 0.49
CA ALA A 129 -18.00 -1.40 -0.26
C ALA A 129 -18.17 -1.77 -1.75
N PRO A 130 -17.52 -1.06 -2.69
CA PRO A 130 -17.51 -1.44 -4.10
C PRO A 130 -16.67 -2.70 -4.31
N LYS A 131 -16.88 -3.41 -5.43
CA LYS A 131 -15.98 -4.52 -5.82
C LYS A 131 -14.54 -4.05 -5.97
N LEU A 132 -13.60 -4.87 -5.50
CA LEU A 132 -12.18 -4.66 -5.71
C LEU A 132 -11.84 -4.82 -7.20
N LYS A 133 -10.95 -3.96 -7.71
CA LYS A 133 -10.56 -3.93 -9.12
C LYS A 133 -9.12 -3.46 -9.28
N GLY A 134 -8.58 -3.55 -10.50
CA GLY A 134 -7.26 -3.01 -10.82
C GLY A 134 -6.14 -3.67 -10.04
N GLY A 135 -5.16 -2.88 -9.59
CA GLY A 135 -3.98 -3.37 -8.85
C GLY A 135 -4.34 -4.13 -7.58
N GLY A 136 -5.33 -3.66 -6.81
CA GLY A 136 -5.80 -4.37 -5.61
C GLY A 136 -6.30 -5.79 -5.89
N LEU A 137 -6.99 -6.02 -7.00
CA LEU A 137 -7.45 -7.36 -7.37
C LEU A 137 -6.34 -8.19 -8.03
N ILE A 138 -5.70 -7.64 -9.06
CA ILE A 138 -4.77 -8.40 -9.91
C ILE A 138 -3.47 -8.71 -9.18
N ILE A 139 -2.93 -7.74 -8.45
CA ILE A 139 -1.63 -7.88 -7.77
C ILE A 139 -1.84 -8.43 -6.36
N HIS A 140 -2.64 -7.76 -5.52
CA HIS A 140 -2.70 -8.11 -4.10
C HIS A 140 -3.50 -9.38 -3.85
N ALA A 141 -4.78 -9.40 -4.25
CA ALA A 141 -5.62 -10.59 -4.08
C ALA A 141 -5.07 -11.80 -4.86
N GLY A 142 -4.63 -11.58 -6.11
CA GLY A 142 -3.99 -12.61 -6.93
C GLY A 142 -2.74 -13.21 -6.29
N LEU A 143 -1.81 -12.37 -5.79
CA LEU A 143 -0.58 -12.87 -5.18
C LEU A 143 -0.85 -13.59 -3.85
N LEU A 144 -1.71 -13.04 -2.98
CA LEU A 144 -2.05 -13.66 -1.69
C LEU A 144 -2.86 -14.95 -1.85
N LYS A 145 -3.60 -15.11 -2.95
CA LYS A 145 -4.27 -16.37 -3.31
C LYS A 145 -3.26 -17.46 -3.68
N GLU A 146 -2.25 -17.13 -4.47
CA GLU A 146 -1.26 -18.09 -4.97
C GLU A 146 -0.10 -18.36 -3.99
N ARG A 147 0.23 -17.40 -3.13
CA ARG A 147 1.35 -17.47 -2.17
C ARG A 147 0.85 -17.39 -0.73
N GLN A 148 0.58 -18.56 -0.16
CA GLN A 148 0.12 -18.71 1.23
C GLN A 148 1.25 -18.49 2.26
N ASP A 149 2.50 -18.44 1.80
CA ASP A 149 3.70 -18.15 2.60
C ASP A 149 3.99 -16.66 2.73
N ILE A 150 3.15 -15.78 2.17
CA ILE A 150 3.21 -14.34 2.39
C ILE A 150 1.85 -13.85 2.91
N ASN A 151 1.91 -12.88 3.81
CA ASN A 151 0.72 -12.30 4.43
C ASN A 151 0.57 -10.81 4.13
N VAL A 152 1.58 -10.15 3.58
CA VAL A 152 1.57 -8.71 3.34
C VAL A 152 2.14 -8.37 1.97
N VAL A 153 1.49 -7.43 1.26
CA VAL A 153 1.91 -6.96 -0.06
C VAL A 153 1.88 -5.44 -0.09
N PHE A 154 3.06 -4.81 -0.27
CA PHE A 154 3.22 -3.36 -0.38
C PHE A 154 3.58 -2.98 -1.80
N HIS A 155 2.87 -2.00 -2.38
CA HIS A 155 3.07 -1.55 -3.74
C HIS A 155 3.08 -0.01 -3.81
N THR A 156 4.23 0.54 -4.20
CA THR A 156 4.50 1.99 -4.24
C THR A 156 5.18 2.42 -5.54
N HIS A 157 5.02 3.68 -5.93
CA HIS A 157 5.54 4.23 -7.20
C HIS A 157 6.53 5.39 -6.99
N THR A 158 7.59 5.19 -6.22
CA THR A 158 8.60 6.25 -6.05
C THR A 158 9.44 6.39 -7.32
N GLU A 159 9.90 7.62 -7.61
CA GLU A 159 10.77 7.88 -8.77
C GLU A 159 12.02 6.99 -8.76
N ALA A 160 12.60 6.77 -7.57
CA ALA A 160 13.76 5.92 -7.39
C ALA A 160 13.45 4.45 -7.71
N ASN A 161 12.36 3.90 -7.19
CA ASN A 161 11.97 2.51 -7.44
C ASN A 161 11.62 2.28 -8.92
N MET A 162 10.88 3.20 -9.54
CA MET A 162 10.56 3.14 -10.97
C MET A 162 11.82 3.28 -11.84
N GLY A 163 12.72 4.19 -11.47
CA GLY A 163 13.99 4.42 -12.15
C GLY A 163 14.88 3.18 -12.12
N VAL A 164 15.06 2.55 -10.97
CA VAL A 164 15.81 1.29 -10.83
C VAL A 164 15.12 0.14 -11.56
N SER A 165 13.80 0.02 -11.46
CA SER A 165 13.02 -1.02 -12.17
C SER A 165 13.11 -0.92 -13.69
N SER A 166 13.40 0.28 -14.21
CA SER A 166 13.57 0.54 -15.64
C SER A 166 15.01 0.30 -16.14
N GLN A 167 15.95 0.01 -15.24
CA GLN A 167 17.34 -0.29 -15.61
C GLN A 167 17.50 -1.76 -15.99
N LYS A 168 18.33 -2.04 -17.00
CA LYS A 168 18.61 -3.41 -17.47
C LYS A 168 19.07 -4.35 -16.35
N TRP A 169 19.75 -3.80 -15.35
CA TRP A 169 20.37 -4.52 -14.24
C TRP A 169 19.48 -4.58 -12.99
N GLY A 170 18.38 -3.83 -12.94
CA GLY A 170 17.58 -3.67 -11.74
C GLY A 170 18.38 -3.08 -10.57
N LEU A 171 18.11 -3.56 -9.36
CA LEU A 171 18.80 -3.15 -8.14
C LEU A 171 20.22 -3.74 -8.09
N LEU A 172 21.22 -2.86 -7.96
CA LEU A 172 22.65 -3.14 -7.89
C LEU A 172 23.14 -3.05 -6.44
N THR A 173 24.18 -3.80 -6.08
CA THR A 173 24.82 -3.81 -4.76
C THR A 173 25.71 -2.58 -4.51
N VAL A 174 25.20 -1.38 -4.80
CA VAL A 174 25.93 -0.11 -4.71
C VAL A 174 25.80 0.58 -3.36
N ASN A 175 24.93 0.07 -2.49
CA ASN A 175 24.79 0.51 -1.10
C ASN A 175 24.28 -0.63 -0.22
N GLN A 176 24.42 -0.47 1.09
CA GLN A 176 24.05 -1.49 2.08
C GLN A 176 22.57 -1.87 2.01
N HIS A 177 21.69 -0.92 1.71
CA HIS A 177 20.25 -1.19 1.63
C HIS A 177 19.88 -2.03 0.40
N ALA A 178 20.64 -1.91 -0.69
CA ALA A 178 20.39 -2.64 -1.94
C ALA A 178 20.66 -4.14 -1.85
N MET A 179 21.24 -4.59 -0.74
CA MET A 179 21.55 -5.97 -0.46
C MET A 179 20.39 -6.68 0.27
N ARG A 180 19.20 -6.05 0.34
CA ARG A 180 18.02 -6.53 1.07
C ARG A 180 16.87 -6.89 0.11
N LEU A 181 16.19 -8.03 0.34
CA LEU A 181 15.10 -8.57 -0.51
C LEU A 181 13.72 -8.31 0.12
N VAL A 182 12.75 -7.74 -0.61
CA VAL A 182 11.42 -7.40 -0.07
C VAL A 182 10.38 -8.51 -0.28
N LEU A 183 10.13 -9.28 0.77
CA LEU A 183 8.90 -10.01 1.08
C LEU A 183 8.74 -9.94 2.61
N GLY A 184 7.51 -9.96 3.13
CA GLY A 184 7.28 -9.94 4.58
C GLY A 184 6.14 -10.85 4.99
N ASP A 185 6.38 -11.61 6.06
CA ASP A 185 5.36 -12.44 6.72
C ASP A 185 4.47 -11.57 7.63
N THR A 186 4.96 -10.41 8.05
CA THR A 186 4.22 -9.49 8.92
C THR A 186 4.26 -8.05 8.38
N ILE A 187 3.30 -7.22 8.79
CA ILE A 187 3.26 -5.78 8.43
C ILE A 187 4.54 -5.06 8.89
N PRO A 188 5.03 -5.26 10.13
CA PRO A 188 6.30 -4.70 10.60
C PRO A 188 7.48 -5.03 9.69
N GLU A 189 7.63 -6.30 9.30
CA GLU A 189 8.70 -6.75 8.42
C GLU A 189 8.57 -6.12 7.04
N ALA A 190 7.39 -6.20 6.41
CA ALA A 190 7.14 -5.64 5.09
C ALA A 190 7.43 -4.13 5.06
N PHE A 191 7.06 -3.41 6.11
CA PHE A 191 7.32 -1.97 6.24
C PHE A 191 8.81 -1.64 6.31
N VAL A 192 9.55 -2.32 7.19
CA VAL A 192 10.99 -2.08 7.36
C VAL A 192 11.76 -2.45 6.08
N MET A 193 11.39 -3.57 5.45
CA MET A 193 11.98 -4.00 4.19
C MET A 193 11.67 -3.05 3.04
N HIS A 194 10.44 -2.54 2.96
CA HIS A 194 10.06 -1.49 2.00
C HIS A 194 10.88 -0.21 2.20
N HIS A 195 11.04 0.24 3.45
CA HIS A 195 11.83 1.43 3.77
C HIS A 195 13.29 1.27 3.31
N PHE A 196 13.90 0.11 3.56
CA PHE A 196 15.26 -0.14 3.07
C PHE A 196 15.34 -0.21 1.56
N LEU A 197 14.40 -0.87 0.88
CA LEU A 197 14.38 -0.89 -0.58
C LEU A 197 14.30 0.52 -1.18
N GLU A 198 13.47 1.40 -0.61
CA GLU A 198 13.41 2.78 -1.07
C GLU A 198 14.76 3.48 -0.95
N PHE A 199 15.42 3.38 0.21
CA PHE A 199 16.74 3.97 0.43
C PHE A 199 17.78 3.36 -0.52
N ALA A 200 17.67 2.07 -0.82
CA ALA A 200 18.53 1.39 -1.75
C ALA A 200 18.41 1.97 -3.16
N CYS A 201 17.18 2.13 -3.65
CA CYS A 201 16.92 2.66 -4.96
C CYS A 201 17.36 4.13 -5.07
N ARG A 202 17.07 4.96 -4.06
CA ARG A 202 17.53 6.36 -4.01
C ARG A 202 19.05 6.43 -4.06
N GLY A 203 19.73 5.62 -3.26
CA GLY A 203 21.18 5.53 -3.23
C GLY A 203 21.76 5.11 -4.58
N GLN A 204 21.14 4.17 -5.28
CA GLN A 204 21.58 3.75 -6.61
C GLN A 204 21.41 4.84 -7.67
N ILE A 205 20.27 5.53 -7.70
CA ILE A 205 20.06 6.64 -8.63
C ILE A 205 21.09 7.75 -8.39
N ALA A 206 21.32 8.10 -7.12
CA ALA A 206 22.32 9.09 -6.76
C ALA A 206 23.73 8.65 -7.16
N ALA A 207 24.12 7.40 -6.88
CA ALA A 207 25.42 6.86 -7.26
C ALA A 207 25.62 6.89 -8.78
N LEU A 208 24.61 6.46 -9.56
CA LEU A 208 24.68 6.42 -11.02
C LEU A 208 24.79 7.81 -11.67
N SER A 209 24.42 8.89 -10.98
CA SER A 209 24.66 10.25 -11.48
C SER A 209 26.14 10.59 -11.63
N ALA A 210 27.03 9.84 -10.96
CA ALA A 210 28.48 9.94 -11.13
C ALA A 210 29.01 9.17 -12.36
N GLY A 211 28.17 8.42 -13.08
CA GLY A 211 28.57 7.51 -14.16
C GLY A 211 28.84 6.09 -13.64
N TYR A 212 28.34 5.08 -14.38
CA TYR A 212 28.44 3.67 -13.97
C TYR A 212 29.89 3.21 -13.82
N GLU A 213 30.76 3.68 -14.72
CA GLU A 213 32.19 3.41 -14.74
C GLU A 213 32.95 3.97 -13.52
N ASN A 214 32.35 4.90 -12.79
CA ASN A 214 32.93 5.50 -11.59
C ASN A 214 32.39 4.87 -10.30
N LEU A 215 31.58 3.82 -10.40
CA LEU A 215 31.07 3.09 -9.24
C LEU A 215 32.09 2.06 -8.75
N ASN A 216 32.32 2.06 -7.44
CA ASN A 216 33.05 1.00 -6.76
C ASN A 216 32.05 -0.05 -6.29
N PHE A 217 32.08 -1.21 -6.93
CA PHE A 217 31.27 -2.36 -6.52
C PHE A 217 32.01 -3.14 -5.43
N PRO A 218 31.35 -3.45 -4.29
CA PRO A 218 31.90 -4.40 -3.33
C PRO A 218 32.17 -5.75 -4.00
N ASP A 219 33.22 -6.44 -3.55
CA ASP A 219 33.47 -7.81 -3.99
C ASP A 219 32.42 -8.79 -3.45
N GLU A 220 32.42 -10.01 -3.99
CA GLU A 220 31.45 -11.05 -3.63
C GLU A 220 31.57 -11.47 -2.16
N GLU A 221 32.77 -11.44 -1.59
CA GLU A 221 33.01 -11.78 -0.18
C GLU A 221 32.38 -10.74 0.76
N ALA A 222 32.57 -9.44 0.48
CA ALA A 222 31.90 -8.37 1.20
C ALA A 222 30.38 -8.45 1.03
N CYS A 223 29.91 -8.81 -0.17
CA CYS A 223 28.49 -9.02 -0.42
C CYS A 223 27.90 -10.15 0.45
N GLN A 224 28.58 -11.29 0.48
CA GLN A 224 28.18 -12.46 1.26
C GLN A 224 28.27 -12.18 2.77
N PHE A 225 29.32 -11.50 3.22
CA PHE A 225 29.48 -11.14 4.62
C PHE A 225 28.30 -10.29 5.14
N ALA A 226 27.89 -9.28 4.38
CA ALA A 226 26.74 -8.46 4.73
C ALA A 226 25.43 -9.26 4.68
N ALA A 227 25.26 -10.16 3.71
CA ALA A 227 24.10 -11.06 3.66
C ALA A 227 24.05 -12.00 4.88
N ASP A 228 25.20 -12.53 5.30
CA ASP A 228 25.31 -13.39 6.49
C ASP A 228 25.02 -12.62 7.79
N GLN A 229 25.39 -11.34 7.87
CA GLN A 229 25.03 -10.50 9.01
C GLN A 229 23.51 -10.37 9.13
N VAL A 230 22.84 -10.09 8.01
CA VAL A 230 21.37 -10.02 7.94
C VAL A 230 20.75 -11.37 8.35
N ALA A 231 21.27 -12.48 7.83
CA ALA A 231 20.79 -13.82 8.18
C ALA A 231 21.01 -14.17 9.67
N LYS A 232 22.11 -13.72 10.27
CA LYS A 232 22.44 -13.95 11.69
C LYS A 232 21.63 -13.07 12.64
N GLU A 233 21.22 -11.88 12.22
CA GLU A 233 20.37 -10.98 13.02
C GLU A 233 18.94 -11.54 13.20
N GLY A 234 18.53 -12.51 12.37
CA GLY A 234 17.28 -13.27 12.55
C GLY A 234 16.04 -12.38 12.71
N GLU A 235 15.29 -12.58 13.81
CA GLU A 235 14.07 -11.83 14.17
C GLU A 235 14.27 -10.32 14.36
N GLY A 236 15.53 -9.83 14.47
CA GLY A 236 15.83 -8.40 14.57
C GLY A 236 15.37 -7.58 13.36
N LEU A 237 15.13 -8.23 12.22
CA LEU A 237 14.71 -7.63 10.95
C LEU A 237 13.21 -7.79 10.65
N VAL A 238 12.47 -8.56 11.47
CA VAL A 238 11.00 -8.75 11.38
C VAL A 238 10.29 -7.55 12.03
N GLY A 239 10.65 -6.33 11.61
CA GLY A 239 10.20 -5.12 12.28
C GLY A 239 10.80 -4.87 13.68
N GLY A 240 11.60 -5.80 14.22
CA GLY A 240 12.22 -5.82 15.55
C GLY A 240 12.10 -4.55 16.41
N LYS A 241 13.19 -3.79 16.53
CA LYS A 241 13.21 -2.56 17.33
C LYS A 241 12.61 -1.34 16.62
N ASP A 242 12.52 -1.40 15.29
CA ASP A 242 12.18 -0.25 14.45
C ASP A 242 10.67 -0.04 14.39
N TRP A 243 9.86 -1.10 14.28
CA TRP A 243 8.39 -1.00 14.23
C TRP A 243 7.78 -0.41 15.51
N PRO A 244 8.16 -0.82 16.73
CA PRO A 244 7.68 -0.14 17.94
C PRO A 244 8.07 1.34 17.98
N ALA A 245 9.21 1.74 17.40
CA ALA A 245 9.59 3.15 17.31
C ALA A 245 8.73 3.91 16.29
N CYS A 246 8.46 3.28 15.15
CA CYS A 246 7.54 3.77 14.13
C CYS A 246 6.11 3.95 14.67
N LEU A 247 5.57 2.98 15.42
CA LEU A 247 4.27 3.09 16.09
C LEU A 247 4.22 4.29 17.02
N ARG A 248 5.18 4.45 17.93
CA ARG A 248 5.24 5.62 18.83
C ARG A 248 5.32 6.95 18.06
N MET A 249 5.98 6.96 16.91
CA MET A 249 6.04 8.13 16.05
C MET A 249 4.68 8.41 15.40
N ALA A 250 4.03 7.39 14.84
CA ALA A 250 2.72 7.50 14.21
C ALA A 250 1.64 7.92 15.21
N GLU A 251 1.62 7.33 16.41
CA GLU A 251 0.69 7.72 17.50
C GLU A 251 0.81 9.19 17.87
N ARG A 252 2.04 9.73 17.86
CA ARG A 252 2.28 11.15 18.17
C ARG A 252 1.89 12.09 17.04
N LEU A 253 2.08 11.67 15.78
CA LEU A 253 1.92 12.54 14.61
C LEU A 253 0.55 12.42 13.95
N TYR A 254 -0.06 11.24 14.01
CA TYR A 254 -1.25 10.84 13.24
C TYR A 254 -2.22 9.99 14.08
N PRO A 255 -2.54 10.33 15.35
CA PRO A 255 -3.28 9.47 16.26
C PRO A 255 -4.59 8.90 15.69
N GLU A 256 -5.22 9.61 14.75
CA GLU A 256 -6.44 9.19 14.04
C GLU A 256 -6.29 7.89 13.24
N PHE A 257 -5.07 7.40 12.97
CA PHE A 257 -4.89 6.14 12.24
C PHE A 257 -5.48 4.93 13.00
N MET A 258 -5.57 5.03 14.33
CA MET A 258 -6.13 3.99 15.20
C MET A 258 -7.66 4.00 15.28
N GLU A 259 -8.31 4.99 14.68
CA GLU A 259 -9.78 5.13 14.68
C GLU A 259 -10.46 4.13 13.76
#